data_AF-A0A517MGP7-F1
#
_entry.id   AF-A0A517MGP7-F1
#
_cell.length_a   1.000
_cell.length_b   1.000
_cell.length_c   1.000
_cell.angle_alpha   90.00
_cell.angle_beta   90.00
_cell.angle_gamma   90.00
#
_symmetry.space_group_name_H-M   'P 1'
#
loop_
_entity.id
_entity.type
_entity.pdbx_description
1 polymer ?
#
loop_
_entity_poly.entity_id
_entity_poly.type
_entity_poly.pdbx_seq_one_letter_code
_entity_poly.pdbx_strand_id
1 'polypeptide(L)' 'MSLRFGQSCPTCGRRIKIRMEFLGRTVACPHCRAEFNATDKQPRQGNSEQMLMQRVERALRQAEDPAFTE' A
#
# COMPACT_ATOMS: atom_id res chain seq x y z
N MET A 1 8.64 -20.06 5.52
CA MET A 1 7.63 -19.50 4.59
C MET A 1 8.10 -18.10 4.18
N SER A 2 8.62 -17.91 2.97
CA SER A 2 9.25 -16.63 2.58
C SER A 2 8.22 -15.62 2.08
N LEU A 3 8.11 -14.47 2.76
CA LEU A 3 7.26 -13.38 2.34
C LEU A 3 7.83 -12.68 1.10
N ARG A 4 6.95 -12.35 0.14
CA ARG A 4 7.30 -11.74 -1.15
C ARG A 4 6.38 -10.55 -1.39
N PHE A 5 6.93 -9.44 -1.85
CA PHE A 5 6.18 -8.25 -2.25
C PHE A 5 6.32 -8.00 -3.76
N GLY A 6 5.33 -7.32 -4.33
CA GLY A 6 5.29 -7.02 -5.76
C GLY A 6 5.77 -5.60 -6.03
N GLN A 7 6.82 -5.44 -6.83
CA GLN A 7 7.31 -4.14 -7.28
C GLN A 7 7.36 -4.11 -8.81
N SER A 8 7.06 -2.96 -9.41
CA SER A 8 7.23 -2.76 -10.85
C SER A 8 8.66 -2.30 -11.14
N CYS A 9 9.32 -2.94 -12.12
CA CYS A 9 10.65 -2.52 -12.54
C CYS A 9 10.60 -1.13 -13.20
N PRO A 10 11.44 -0.17 -12.79
CA PRO A 10 11.43 1.19 -13.34
C PRO A 10 11.88 1.26 -14.81
N THR A 11 12.60 0.26 -15.30
CA THR A 11 13.15 0.26 -16.67
C THR A 11 12.21 -0.37 -17.69
N CYS A 12 11.55 -1.49 -17.33
CA CYS A 12 10.67 -2.22 -18.26
C CYS A 12 9.19 -2.16 -17.89
N GLY A 13 8.84 -1.58 -16.73
CA GLY A 13 7.46 -1.47 -16.24
C GLY A 13 6.84 -2.79 -15.77
N ARG A 14 7.56 -3.92 -15.87
CA ARG A 14 6.99 -5.24 -15.54
C ARG A 14 6.94 -5.46 -14.03
N ARG A 15 5.82 -6.02 -13.56
CA ARG A 15 5.61 -6.38 -12.15
C ARG A 15 6.37 -7.66 -11.82
N ILE A 16 7.28 -7.58 -10.86
CA ILE A 16 8.10 -8.70 -10.38
C ILE A 16 7.85 -8.94 -8.89
N LYS A 17 8.00 -10.19 -8.46
CA LYS A 17 7.84 -10.60 -7.06
C LYS A 17 9.22 -10.71 -6.41
N ILE A 18 9.53 -9.84 -5.47
CA ILE A 18 10.81 -9.78 -4.76
C ILE A 18 10.60 -10.34 -3.34
N ARG A 19 11.58 -11.09 -2.81
CA ARG A 19 11.50 -11.56 -1.41
C ARG A 19 11.73 -10.38 -0.46
N MET A 20 11.02 -10.36 0.66
CA MET A 20 11.18 -9.30 1.68
C MET A 20 12.60 -9.22 2.25
N GLU A 21 13.35 -10.32 2.21
CA GLU A 21 14.78 -10.36 2.59
C GLU A 21 15.66 -9.40 1.76
N PHE A 22 15.22 -9.04 0.55
CA PHE A 22 15.90 -8.08 -0.33
C PHE A 22 15.33 -6.67 -0.24
N LEU A 23 14.35 -6.39 0.63
CA LEU A 23 13.82 -5.05 0.82
C LEU A 23 14.95 -4.08 1.23
N GLY A 24 15.05 -2.95 0.55
CA GLY A 24 16.12 -1.96 0.73
C GLY A 24 17.44 -2.31 0.04
N ARG A 25 17.57 -3.51 -0.57
CA ARG A 25 18.77 -3.91 -1.32
C ARG A 25 18.61 -3.64 -2.82
N THR A 26 19.74 -3.53 -3.51
CA THR A 26 19.79 -3.50 -4.98
C THR A 26 19.51 -4.90 -5.52
N VAL A 27 18.55 -5.01 -6.43
CA VAL A 27 18.19 -6.25 -7.11
C VAL A 27 18.16 -6.03 -8.62
N ALA A 28 18.41 -7.09 -9.38
CA ALA A 28 18.34 -7.05 -10.84
C ALA A 28 17.00 -7.56 -11.35
N CYS A 29 16.43 -6.89 -12.36
CA CYS A 29 15.23 -7.36 -13.03
C CYS A 29 15.53 -8.65 -13.83
N PRO A 30 14.76 -9.73 -13.69
CA PRO A 30 14.97 -10.94 -14.50
C PRO A 30 14.67 -10.73 -16.00
N HIS A 31 13.96 -9.66 -16.38
CA HIS A 31 13.61 -9.39 -17.78
C HIS A 31 14.60 -8.47 -18.50
N CYS A 32 14.89 -7.29 -17.93
CA CYS A 32 15.77 -6.31 -18.56
C CYS A 32 17.16 -6.25 -17.95
N ARG A 33 17.43 -7.02 -16.89
CA ARG A 33 18.69 -7.01 -16.12
C ARG A 33 19.09 -5.66 -15.53
N ALA A 34 18.18 -4.68 -15.52
CA ALA A 34 18.40 -3.41 -14.86
C ALA A 34 18.44 -3.59 -13.35
N GLU A 35 19.40 -2.94 -12.71
CA GLU A 35 19.56 -2.90 -11.26
C GLU A 35 18.76 -1.73 -10.67
N PHE A 36 17.95 -2.01 -9.65
CA PHE A 36 17.17 -0.98 -8.95
C PHE A 36 17.00 -1.35 -7.48
N ASN A 37 16.64 -0.37 -6.66
CA ASN A 37 16.40 -0.60 -5.24
C ASN A 37 15.01 -1.22 -5.02
N ALA A 38 14.99 -2.38 -4.35
CA ALA A 38 13.78 -3.07 -3.99
C ALA A 38 13.10 -2.34 -2.82
N THR A 39 12.14 -1.48 -3.15
CA THR A 39 11.31 -0.74 -2.19
C THR A 39 9.88 -1.27 -2.25
N ASP A 40 9.32 -1.53 -1.09
CA ASP A 40 7.89 -1.77 -0.93
C ASP A 40 7.18 -0.41 -0.97
N LYS A 41 7.08 0.16 -2.18
CA LYS A 41 6.02 1.11 -2.50
C LYS A 41 4.76 0.29 -2.74
N GLN A 42 4.31 -0.44 -1.72
CA GLN A 42 2.90 -0.78 -1.70
C GLN A 42 2.19 0.58 -1.78
N PRO A 43 1.18 0.76 -2.64
CA PRO A 43 0.27 1.86 -2.42
C PRO A 43 -0.29 1.57 -1.04
N ARG A 44 0.28 2.22 -0.01
CA ARG A 44 -0.37 2.35 1.28
C ARG A 44 -1.76 2.74 0.88
N GLN A 45 -2.73 1.93 1.25
CA GLN A 45 -4.12 2.28 1.08
C GLN A 45 -4.40 3.45 2.03
N GLY A 46 -3.77 4.59 1.77
CA GLY A 46 -3.95 5.84 2.49
C GLY A 46 -5.35 6.41 2.25
N ASN A 47 -6.10 5.81 1.33
CA ASN A 47 -7.53 6.05 1.19
C ASN A 47 -8.36 5.27 2.23
N SER A 48 -7.94 4.07 2.65
CA SER A 48 -8.75 3.24 3.57
C SER A 48 -8.77 3.83 4.97
N GLU A 49 -7.62 4.29 5.49
CA GLU A 49 -7.55 4.85 6.84
C GLU A 49 -8.28 6.20 6.95
N GLN A 50 -8.10 7.08 5.95
CA GLN A 50 -8.82 8.37 5.89
C GLN A 50 -10.33 8.18 5.73
N MET A 51 -10.76 7.23 4.89
CA MET A 51 -12.19 6.92 4.70
C MET A 51 -12.81 6.30 5.95
N LEU A 52 -12.05 5.51 6.71
CA LEU A 52 -12.48 4.97 8.01
C LEU A 52 -12.66 6.09 9.04
N MET A 53 -11.70 7.02 9.15
CA MET A 53 -11.83 8.19 10.04
C MET A 53 -13.07 9.02 9.68
N GLN A 54 -13.27 9.34 8.40
CA GLN A 54 -14.45 10.11 7.95
C GLN A 54 -15.78 9.44 8.31
N ARG A 55 -15.84 8.10 8.28
CA ARG A 55 -17.05 7.36 8.68
C ARG A 55 -17.30 7.44 10.18
N VAL A 56 -16.25 7.33 11.00
CA VAL A 56 -16.36 7.47 12.46
C VAL A 56 -16.84 8.87 12.84
N GLU A 57 -16.27 9.91 12.23
CA GLU A 57 -16.67 11.30 12.48
C GLU A 57 -18.14 11.57 12.16
N ARG A 58 -18.67 11.00 11.06
CA ARG A 58 -20.09 11.11 10.71
C ARG A 58 -20.99 10.42 11.73
N ALA A 59 -20.62 9.21 12.16
CA ALA A 59 -21.42 8.45 13.11
C ALA A 59 -21.51 9.13 14.48
N LEU A 60 -20.40 9.73 14.95
CA LEU A 60 -20.38 10.50 16.20
C LEU A 60 -21.30 11.72 16.13
N ARG A 61 -21.20 12.51 15.05
CA ARG A 61 -22.10 13.65 14.84
C ARG A 61 -23.58 13.27 14.78
N GLN A 62 -23.92 12.12 14.18
CA GLN A 62 -25.29 11.64 14.14
C GLN A 62 -25.81 11.19 15.51
N ALA A 63 -24.94 10.62 16.35
CA ALA A 63 -25.31 10.18 17.69
C ALA A 63 -25.41 11.35 18.68
N GLU A 64 -24.65 12.43 18.45
CA GLU A 64 -24.69 13.64 19.25
C GLU A 64 -25.84 14.59 18.87
N ASP A 65 -26.50 14.37 17.73
CA ASP A 65 -27.65 15.18 17.31
C ASP A 65 -28.93 14.69 18.01
N PRO A 66 -29.53 15.48 18.91
CA PRO A 66 -30.73 15.07 19.64
C PRO A 66 -32.00 15.01 18.76
N ALA A 67 -31.95 15.41 17.48
CA ALA A 67 -33.11 15.43 16.59
C ALA A 67 -33.54 14.06 16.05
N PHE A 68 -32.87 12.96 16.40
CA PHE A 68 -33.29 11.60 16.03
C PHE A 68 -34.14 10.89 17.10
N THR A 69 -34.56 11.62 18.15
CA THR A 69 -35.45 11.10 19.20
C THR A 69 -36.90 11.55 19.00
N GLU A 70 -37.47 11.29 17.83
CA GLU A 70 -38.93 11.35 17.58
C GLU A 70 -39.39 10.13 16.77
#